data_AF-A0A7C1KCJ7-F1
#
_entry.id   AF-A0A7C1KCJ7-F1
#
_cell.length_a   1.000
_cell.length_b   1.000
_cell.length_c   1.000
_cell.angle_alpha   90.00
_cell.angle_beta   90.00
_cell.angle_gamma   90.00
#
_symmetry.space_group_name_H-M   'P 1'
#
loop_
_entity.id
_entity.type
_entity.pdbx_description
1 polymer ?
#
loop_
_entity_poly.entity_id
_entity_poly.type
_entity_poly.pdbx_seq_one_letter_code
_entity_poly.pdbx_strand_id
1 'polypeptide(L)'
;MVLAGVLGLSAQELLIVLLIIIVLFGASRLAGIGSALGQSIREFRKAARDPEEEERKRAEEAGRSTPAASTVSPPPPGEYRPGDSVASSGTTGAASRPPEYPGR
;
A
#
# COMPACT_ATOMS: atom_id res chain seq x y z
N MET A 1 -46.51 5.28 10.42
CA MET A 1 -45.08 4.90 10.29
C MET A 1 -44.82 3.75 9.34
N VAL A 2 -45.75 2.80 9.13
CA VAL A 2 -45.52 1.62 8.25
C VAL A 2 -45.49 1.95 6.75
N LEU A 3 -46.11 3.07 6.33
CA LEU A 3 -46.21 3.43 4.90
C LEU A 3 -44.96 4.15 4.35
N ALA A 4 -44.08 4.67 5.21
CA ALA A 4 -42.86 5.38 4.77
C ALA A 4 -41.69 4.44 4.43
N GLY A 5 -41.72 3.17 4.88
CA GLY A 5 -40.72 2.14 4.52
C GLY A 5 -40.99 1.46 3.18
N VAL A 6 -42.20 1.58 2.63
CA VAL A 6 -42.59 0.87 1.39
C VAL A 6 -41.93 1.45 0.13
N LEU A 7 -41.40 2.68 0.19
CA LEU A 7 -40.77 3.37 -0.94
C LEU A 7 -39.29 3.68 -0.73
N GLY A 8 -38.73 3.30 0.43
CA GLY A 8 -37.34 3.54 0.77
C GLY A 8 -36.81 2.35 1.54
N LEU A 9 -36.39 1.32 0.79
CA LEU A 9 -35.65 0.19 1.34
C LEU A 9 -34.49 0.74 2.17
N SER A 10 -34.66 0.72 3.48
CA SER A 10 -33.60 1.11 4.39
C SER A 10 -32.46 0.10 4.25
N ALA A 11 -31.21 0.54 4.44
CA ALA A 11 -30.04 -0.34 4.34
C ALA A 11 -30.17 -1.60 5.23
N GLN A 12 -30.93 -1.50 6.33
CA GLN A 12 -31.19 -2.58 7.25
C GLN A 12 -32.14 -3.66 6.67
N GLU A 13 -33.20 -3.26 5.96
CA GLU A 13 -34.10 -4.20 5.29
C GLU A 13 -33.37 -4.94 4.15
N LEU A 14 -32.53 -4.23 3.40
CA LEU A 14 -31.72 -4.79 2.32
C LEU A 14 -30.73 -5.84 2.86
N LEU A 15 -30.16 -5.60 4.04
CA LEU A 15 -29.29 -6.57 4.73
C LEU A 15 -30.05 -7.83 5.19
N ILE A 16 -31.28 -7.69 5.69
CA ILE A 16 -32.13 -8.83 6.07
C ILE A 16 -32.47 -9.68 4.84
N VAL A 17 -32.88 -9.06 3.73
CA VAL A 17 -33.18 -9.77 2.48
C VAL A 17 -31.93 -10.46 1.94
N LEU A 18 -30.78 -9.80 1.97
CA LEU A 18 -29.50 -10.37 1.58
C LEU A 18 -29.14 -11.61 2.42
N LEU A 19 -29.38 -11.57 3.73
CA LEU A 19 -29.15 -12.71 4.61
C LEU A 19 -30.01 -13.91 4.22
N ILE A 20 -31.29 -13.70 3.90
CA ILE A 20 -32.19 -14.76 3.44
C ILE A 20 -31.67 -15.38 2.14
N ILE A 21 -31.27 -14.57 1.17
CA ILE A 21 -30.70 -15.04 -0.10
C ILE A 21 -29.43 -15.88 0.15
N ILE A 22 -28.56 -15.45 1.06
CA ILE A 22 -27.35 -16.21 1.41
C ILE A 22 -27.69 -17.56 2.03
N VAL A 23 -28.73 -17.65 2.86
CA VAL A 23 -29.15 -18.93 3.45
C VAL A 23 -29.73 -19.87 2.39
N LEU A 24 -30.50 -19.34 1.43
CA LEU A 24 -31.14 -20.16 0.38
C LEU A 24 -30.14 -20.64 -0.69
N PHE A 25 -29.29 -19.73 -1.18
CA PHE A 25 -28.38 -20.02 -2.29
C PHE A 25 -26.95 -20.37 -1.83
N GLY A 26 -26.60 -20.04 -0.59
CA GLY A 26 -25.24 -20.13 -0.07
C GLY A 26 -24.38 -18.92 -0.46
N ALA A 27 -23.43 -18.56 0.41
CA ALA A 27 -22.48 -17.47 0.17
C ALA A 27 -21.60 -17.72 -1.08
N SER A 28 -21.29 -18.98 -1.38
CA SER A 28 -20.43 -19.35 -2.51
C SER A 28 -21.04 -19.01 -3.88
N ARG A 29 -22.35 -19.26 -4.08
CA ARG A 29 -23.03 -18.95 -5.34
C ARG A 29 -23.15 -17.44 -5.56
N LEU A 30 -23.49 -16.71 -4.49
CA LEU A 30 -23.64 -15.25 -4.55
C LEU A 30 -22.29 -14.56 -4.78
N ALA A 31 -21.22 -15.04 -4.14
CA ALA A 31 -19.86 -14.56 -4.36
C ALA A 31 -19.38 -14.83 -5.80
N GLY A 32 -19.64 -16.02 -6.34
CA GLY A 32 -19.26 -16.35 -7.72
C GLY A 32 -19.89 -15.40 -8.75
N ILE A 33 -21.19 -15.12 -8.62
CA ILE A 33 -21.90 -14.17 -9.50
C ILE A 33 -21.39 -12.74 -9.26
N GLY A 34 -21.21 -12.34 -8.00
CA GLY A 34 -20.70 -11.03 -7.63
C GLY A 34 -19.30 -10.75 -8.17
N SER A 35 -18.41 -11.73 -8.15
CA SER A 35 -17.06 -11.61 -8.73
C SER A 35 -17.11 -11.40 -10.25
N ALA A 36 -17.93 -12.18 -10.96
CA ALA A 36 -18.08 -12.03 -12.41
C ALA A 36 -18.65 -10.65 -12.78
N LEU A 37 -19.73 -10.23 -12.11
CA LEU A 37 -20.33 -8.90 -12.31
C LEU A 37 -19.36 -7.78 -11.94
N GLY A 38 -18.64 -7.92 -10.83
CA GLY A 38 -17.66 -6.94 -10.37
C GLY A 38 -16.52 -6.73 -11.37
N GLN A 39 -16.05 -7.81 -11.99
CA GLN A 39 -15.04 -7.73 -13.04
C GLN A 39 -15.60 -7.01 -14.28
N SER A 40 -16.81 -7.34 -14.73
CA SER A 40 -17.46 -6.65 -15.86
C SER A 40 -17.66 -5.15 -15.59
N ILE A 41 -18.11 -4.79 -14.39
CA ILE A 41 -18.30 -3.38 -13.99
C ILE A 41 -16.96 -2.65 -13.91
N ARG A 42 -15.89 -3.32 -13.44
CA ARG A 42 -14.55 -2.73 -13.35
C ARG A 42 -13.98 -2.44 -14.73
N GLU A 43 -14.05 -3.40 -15.65
CA GLU A 43 -13.61 -3.20 -17.04
C GLU A 43 -14.46 -2.16 -17.75
N PHE A 44 -15.77 -2.14 -17.52
CA PHE A 44 -16.67 -1.10 -18.05
C PHE A 44 -16.30 0.28 -17.52
N ARG A 45 -16.06 0.44 -16.21
CA ARG A 45 -15.62 1.70 -15.63
C ARG A 45 -14.27 2.16 -16.15
N LYS A 46 -13.37 1.22 -16.44
CA LYS A 46 -12.04 1.50 -17.01
C LYS A 46 -12.18 1.99 -18.44
N ALA A 47 -12.95 1.31 -19.28
CA ALA A 47 -13.21 1.70 -20.66
C ALA A 47 -14.03 2.99 -20.79
N ALA A 48 -14.90 3.26 -19.80
CA ALA A 48 -15.70 4.49 -19.74
C ALA A 48 -14.94 5.70 -19.17
N ARG A 49 -13.70 5.52 -18.68
CA ARG A 49 -12.83 6.62 -18.24
C ARG A 49 -11.93 7.03 -19.40
N ASP A 50 -11.82 8.34 -19.62
CA ASP A 50 -10.92 8.90 -20.63
C ASP A 50 -9.47 8.52 -20.29
N PRO A 51 -8.66 8.06 -21.27
CA PRO A 51 -7.28 7.63 -21.04
C PRO A 51 -6.39 8.71 -20.40
N GLU A 52 -6.66 9.99 -20.64
CA GLU A 52 -5.92 11.11 -20.02
C GLU A 52 -6.15 11.20 -18.50
N GLU A 53 -7.27 10.67 -17.99
CA GLU A 53 -7.59 10.68 -16.57
C GLU A 53 -6.96 9.49 -15.81
N GLU A 54 -6.67 8.39 -16.50
CA GLU A 54 -6.02 7.21 -15.89
C GLU A 54 -4.55 7.46 -15.57
N GLU A 55 -3.84 8.21 -16.42
CA GLU A 55 -2.41 8.49 -16.27
C GLU A 55 -2.14 9.45 -15.09
N ARG A 56 -3.02 10.45 -14.90
CA ARG A 56 -2.98 11.35 -13.74
C ARG A 56 -3.27 10.64 -12.41
N LYS A 57 -4.26 9.73 -12.37
CA LYS A 57 -4.62 8.99 -11.16
C LYS A 57 -3.54 7.98 -10.73
N ARG A 58 -2.86 7.32 -11.67
CA ARG A 58 -1.74 6.41 -11.37
C ARG A 58 -0.51 7.13 -10.79
N ALA A 59 -0.20 8.34 -11.26
CA ALA A 59 0.89 9.14 -10.73
C ALA A 59 0.64 9.58 -9.27
N GLU A 60 -0.61 9.77 -8.89
CA GLU A 60 -1.00 10.19 -7.53
C GLU A 60 -1.09 9.02 -6.53
N GLU A 61 -1.49 7.82 -6.98
CA GLU A 61 -1.54 6.61 -6.15
C GLU A 61 -0.14 6.04 -5.83
N ALA A 62 0.84 6.21 -6.72
CA ALA A 62 2.24 5.79 -6.48
C ALA A 62 2.94 6.64 -5.39
N GLY A 63 2.38 7.79 -5.01
CA GLY A 63 2.90 8.63 -3.93
C GLY A 63 2.26 8.37 -2.55
N ARG A 64 1.23 7.51 -2.47
CA ARG A 64 0.46 7.27 -1.22
C ARG A 64 0.44 5.80 -0.80
N SER A 65 1.53 5.07 -1.02
CA SER A 65 1.84 3.86 -0.26
C SER A 65 2.60 4.26 1.00
N THR A 66 1.88 4.62 2.05
CA THR A 66 2.41 4.76 3.41
C THR A 66 3.02 3.43 3.87
N PRO A 67 4.28 3.40 4.35
CA PRO A 67 4.87 2.23 4.97
C PRO A 67 4.39 2.11 6.43
N ALA A 68 3.45 1.21 6.70
CA ALA A 68 3.12 0.72 8.05
C ALA A 68 2.37 -0.62 7.88
N ALA A 69 2.79 -1.76 8.39
CA ALA A 69 3.69 -2.03 9.49
C ALA A 69 4.21 -3.48 9.44
N SER A 70 5.48 -3.69 9.82
CA SER A 70 5.96 -4.78 10.69
C SER A 70 7.47 -4.66 10.96
N THR A 71 7.81 -4.40 12.23
CA THR A 71 9.09 -4.71 12.91
C THR A 71 10.30 -3.79 12.68
N VAL A 72 10.27 -2.58 13.25
CA VAL A 72 11.40 -2.05 14.04
C VAL A 72 10.80 -1.22 15.17
N SER A 73 10.84 -1.75 16.38
CA SER A 73 10.59 -0.96 17.59
C SER A 73 11.63 0.16 17.62
N PRO A 74 11.25 1.43 17.84
CA PRO A 74 12.23 2.50 17.97
C PRO A 74 13.17 2.15 19.15
N PRO A 75 14.50 2.22 18.97
CA PRO A 75 15.42 2.12 20.09
C PRO A 75 15.09 3.23 21.10
N PRO A 76 15.20 2.95 22.42
CA PRO A 76 14.84 3.90 23.46
C PRO A 76 15.61 5.22 23.29
N PRO A 77 14.98 6.39 23.53
CA PRO A 77 15.66 7.66 23.45
C PRO A 77 16.60 7.80 24.64
N GLY A 78 17.91 7.84 24.36
CA GLY A 78 18.91 8.31 25.30
C GLY A 78 19.92 7.26 25.73
N GLU A 79 20.93 7.04 24.89
CA GLU A 79 22.27 6.77 25.39
C GLU A 79 23.30 7.35 24.41
N TYR A 80 23.35 8.68 24.36
CA TYR A 80 24.52 9.36 23.82
C TYR A 80 25.67 9.06 24.79
N ARG A 81 26.57 8.15 24.41
CA ARG A 81 27.76 7.82 25.19
C ARG A 81 28.97 8.58 24.61
N PRO A 82 29.26 9.80 25.10
CA PRO A 82 30.50 10.49 24.76
C PRO A 82 31.63 9.74 25.45
N GLY A 83 32.37 8.92 24.71
CA GLY A 83 33.42 8.10 25.32
C GLY A 83 34.29 7.29 24.37
N ASP A 84 33.90 7.11 23.10
CA ASP A 84 34.75 6.37 22.15
C ASP A 84 35.75 7.33 21.47
N SER A 85 36.48 8.06 22.31
CA SER A 85 37.74 8.70 21.97
C SER A 85 38.80 7.62 21.81
N VAL A 86 38.86 6.99 20.64
CA VAL A 86 40.06 6.30 20.15
C VAL A 86 40.76 7.18 19.13
N ALA A 87 41.18 8.34 19.61
CA ALA A 87 42.38 8.97 19.11
C ALA A 87 43.57 8.09 19.52
N SER A 88 43.97 7.17 18.64
CA SER A 88 45.35 6.65 18.66
C SER A 88 46.13 7.33 17.53
N SER A 89 46.62 8.50 17.91
CA SER A 89 47.92 9.08 17.54
C SER A 89 48.73 8.38 16.45
N GLY A 90 49.04 9.13 15.40
CA GLY A 90 49.96 8.72 14.34
C GLY A 90 51.44 8.66 14.76
N THR A 91 52.25 8.11 13.86
CA THR A 91 53.69 8.38 13.72
C THR A 91 54.16 7.72 12.41
N THR A 92 54.52 8.53 11.43
CA THR A 92 55.91 8.68 10.93
C THR A 92 56.38 7.55 10.02
N GLY A 93 56.74 7.92 8.80
CA GLY A 93 57.95 7.34 8.21
C GLY A 93 57.85 6.93 6.75
N ALA A 94 58.68 7.59 5.95
CA ALA A 94 59.39 7.06 4.79
C ALA A 94 58.53 6.73 3.55
N ALA A 95 58.51 7.60 2.55
CA ALA A 95 59.59 7.77 1.56
C ALA A 95 59.62 6.67 0.49
N SER A 96 59.76 7.14 -0.74
CA SER A 96 60.40 6.45 -1.88
C SER A 96 59.51 5.64 -2.80
N ARG A 97 58.84 6.33 -3.75
CA ARG A 97 59.12 6.20 -5.19
C ARG A 97 58.16 7.09 -6.02
N PRO A 98 58.67 8.06 -6.80
CA PRO A 98 57.89 8.72 -7.86
C PRO A 98 58.03 7.87 -9.17
N PRO A 99 57.54 8.35 -10.31
CA PRO A 99 56.38 7.84 -11.04
C PRO A 99 56.76 6.99 -12.28
N GLU A 100 55.93 6.03 -12.68
CA GLU A 100 55.99 5.48 -14.05
C GLU A 100 54.58 5.26 -14.63
N TYR A 101 54.27 6.09 -15.63
CA TYR A 101 53.30 5.88 -16.72
C TYR A 101 54.18 5.97 -18.00
N PRO A 102 53.86 5.40 -19.20
CA PRO A 102 52.56 4.90 -19.68
C PRO A 102 52.62 3.61 -20.57
N GLY A 103 51.46 3.09 -20.95
CA GLY A 103 51.23 2.60 -22.33
C GLY A 103 51.27 1.08 -22.59
N ARG A 104 50.08 0.50 -22.81
CA ARG A 104 49.72 -0.28 -24.00
C ARG A 104 48.20 -0.26 -24.19
#